data_AF-A0A1Z9GWS1-F1
#
_entry.id   AF-A0A1Z9GWS1-F1
#
_cell.length_a   1.000
_cell.length_b   1.000
_cell.length_c   1.000
_cell.angle_alpha   90.00
_cell.angle_beta   90.00
_cell.angle_gamma   90.00
#
_symmetry.space_group_name_H-M   'P 1'
#
loop_
_entity.id
_entity.type
_entity.pdbx_description
1 polymer ?
#
loop_
_entity_poly.entity_id
_entity_poly.type
_entity_poly.pdbx_seq_one_letter_code
_entity_poly.pdbx_strand_id
1 'polypeptide(L)' 'MDDNFEKGDTVVLLDRPLGHPSKIKGVVVGIINDNNFNILLTNGLSKGKIKRVKFFEIKKEE' A
#
# COMPACT_ATOMS: atom_id res chain seq x y z
N MET A 1 -8.31 16.75 -3.40
CA MET A 1 -6.97 16.14 -3.28
C MET A 1 -7.13 14.76 -3.86
N ASP A 2 -6.94 14.67 -5.17
CA ASP A 2 -6.92 13.42 -5.90
C ASP A 2 -5.52 12.85 -5.72
N ASP A 3 -5.32 12.05 -4.66
CA ASP A 3 -4.12 11.25 -4.50
C ASP A 3 -4.09 10.20 -5.63
N ASN A 4 -3.70 10.63 -6.83
CA ASN A 4 -3.43 9.74 -7.94
C ASN A 4 -2.18 8.95 -7.59
N PHE A 5 -2.37 7.68 -7.24
CA PHE A 5 -1.28 6.74 -7.04
C PHE A 5 -0.74 6.31 -8.40
N GLU A 6 0.56 6.46 -8.59
CA GLU A 6 1.26 6.02 -9.79
C GLU A 6 2.10 4.78 -9.51
N LYS A 7 2.38 4.00 -10.56
CA LYS A 7 3.29 2.86 -10.44
C LYS A 7 4.68 3.37 -10.09
N GLY A 8 5.25 2.87 -9.00
CA GLY A 8 6.52 3.32 -8.43
C GLY A 8 6.35 4.16 -7.16
N ASP A 9 5.15 4.65 -6.87
CA ASP A 9 4.90 5.39 -5.64
C ASP A 9 5.11 4.52 -4.40
N THR A 10 5.75 5.11 -3.40
CA THR A 10 5.87 4.50 -2.08
C THR A 10 4.65 4.85 -1.25
N VAL A 11 4.03 3.82 -0.68
CA VAL A 11 2.81 3.94 0.11
C VAL A 11 2.95 3.19 1.44
N VAL A 12 2.22 3.67 2.43
CA VAL A 12 2.06 3.01 3.72
C VAL A 12 0.67 2.41 3.80
N LEU A 13 0.60 1.12 4.06
CA LEU A 13 -0.65 0.45 4.37
C LEU A 13 -1.03 0.75 5.82
N LEU A 14 -2.29 1.14 6.00
CA LEU A 14 -2.91 1.36 7.30
C LEU A 14 -3.45 0.04 7.87
N ASP A 15 -2.66 -1.03 7.82
CA ASP A 15 -3.10 -2.34 8.32
C ASP A 15 -3.07 -2.33 9.86
N ARG A 16 -4.18 -2.69 10.51
CA ARG A 16 -4.29 -2.81 11.98
C ARG A 16 -4.61 -4.25 12.39
N PRO A 17 -3.72 -5.22 12.15
CA PRO A 17 -4.06 -6.61 12.40
C PRO A 17 -4.24 -6.96 13.89
N LEU A 18 -3.72 -6.16 14.85
CA LEU A 18 -3.73 -6.53 16.28
C LEU A 18 -3.81 -5.31 17.24
N GLY A 19 -4.54 -4.25 16.89
CA GLY A 19 -4.68 -3.07 17.76
C GLY A 19 -3.44 -2.17 17.89
N HIS A 20 -2.28 -2.61 17.39
CA HIS A 20 -1.09 -1.77 17.23
C HIS A 20 -0.94 -1.31 15.78
N PRO A 21 -0.74 0.01 15.53
CA PRO A 21 -0.52 0.55 14.19
C PRO A 21 0.83 0.06 13.66
N SER A 22 0.81 -0.98 12.84
CA SER A 22 2.00 -1.46 12.13
C SER A 22 2.11 -0.69 10.83
N LYS A 23 3.10 0.20 10.72
CA LYS A 23 3.40 0.92 9.47
C LYS A 23 4.01 -0.04 8.46
N ILE A 24 3.17 -0.72 7.69
CA ILE A 24 3.62 -1.56 6.58
C ILE A 24 3.87 -0.67 5.38
N LYS A 25 5.10 -0.64 4.87
CA LYS A 25 5.50 0.10 3.68
C LYS A 25 5.43 -0.80 2.47
N GLY A 26 5.13 -0.21 1.32
CA GLY A 26 5.15 -0.90 0.05
C GLY A 26 5.27 0.07 -1.13
N VAL A 27 5.43 -0.51 -2.31
CA VAL A 27 5.55 0.23 -3.58
C VAL A 27 4.44 -0.20 -4.50
N VAL A 28 3.78 0.76 -5.15
CA VAL A 28 2.75 0.48 -6.17
C VAL A 28 3.42 -0.17 -7.37
N VAL A 29 3.10 -1.43 -7.64
CA VAL A 29 3.63 -2.18 -8.80
C VAL A 29 2.60 -2.35 -9.92
N GLY A 30 1.33 -2.10 -9.64
CA GLY A 30 0.28 -2.09 -10.65
C GLY A 30 -1.02 -1.47 -10.15
N ILE A 31 -1.74 -0.84 -11.08
CA ILE A 31 -3.06 -0.24 -10.86
C ILE A 31 -4.04 -1.12 -11.62
N ILE A 32 -5.04 -1.66 -10.93
CA ILE A 32 -6.05 -2.54 -11.56
C ILE A 32 -7.26 -1.70 -11.99
N ASN A 33 -7.71 -0.81 -11.11
CA ASN A 33 -8.74 0.20 -11.35
C ASN A 33 -8.54 1.33 -10.34
N ASP A 34 -9.38 2.37 -10.40
CA ASP A 34 -9.28 3.57 -9.55
C ASP A 34 -9.29 3.28 -8.05
N ASN A 35 -9.81 2.12 -7.64
CA ASN A 35 -9.95 1.74 -6.24
C ASN A 35 -9.01 0.63 -5.78
N ASN A 36 -8.34 -0.10 -6.70
CA ASN A 36 -7.58 -1.31 -6.36
C ASN A 36 -6.17 -1.27 -6.94
N PHE A 37 -5.21 -1.47 -6.05
CA PHE A 37 -3.78 -1.38 -6.34
C PHE A 37 -3.08 -2.67 -5.93
N ASN A 38 -2.08 -3.06 -6.72
CA ASN A 38 -1.12 -4.08 -6.36
C ASN A 38 0.09 -3.41 -5.75
N ILE A 39 0.34 -3.69 -4.46
CA ILE A 39 1.43 -3.13 -3.69
C ILE A 39 2.44 -4.24 -3.38
N LEU A 40 3.69 -4.02 -3.74
CA LEU A 40 4.82 -4.84 -3.30
C LEU A 40 5.24 -4.39 -1.91
N LEU A 41 5.07 -5.25 -0.91
CA LEU A 41 5.41 -4.93 0.47
C LEU A 41 6.93 -4.93 0.65
N THR A 42 7.48 -3.83 1.19
CA THR A 42 8.94 -3.66 1.35
C THR A 42 9.41 -3.89 2.78
N ASN A 43 8.50 -4.03 3.74
CA ASN A 43 8.81 -4.32 5.14
C ASN A 43 7.79 -5.30 5.79
N GLY A 44 8.00 -5.58 7.08
CA GLY A 44 7.13 -6.44 7.88
C GLY A 44 7.23 -7.93 7.53
N LEU A 45 6.32 -8.73 8.10
CA LEU A 45 6.27 -10.19 7.94
C LEU A 45 5.99 -10.64 6.48
N SER A 46 5.40 -9.75 5.69
CA SER A 46 5.01 -10.04 4.30
C SER A 46 5.92 -9.36 3.27
N LYS A 47 7.13 -8.94 3.68
CA LYS A 47 8.13 -8.34 2.78
C LYS A 47 8.38 -9.23 1.56
N GLY A 48 8.37 -8.62 0.37
CA GLY A 48 8.58 -9.29 -0.91
C GLY A 48 7.31 -9.92 -1.52
N LYS A 49 6.17 -9.88 -0.81
CA LYS A 49 4.88 -10.31 -1.37
C LYS A 49 4.14 -9.14 -1.99
N ILE A 50 3.39 -9.43 -3.05
CA ILE A 50 2.45 -8.49 -3.65
C ILE A 50 1.09 -8.69 -2.98
N LYS A 51 0.51 -7.62 -2.45
CA LYS A 51 -0.83 -7.59 -1.85
C LYS A 51 -1.72 -6.67 -2.67
N ARG A 52 -2.93 -7.14 -2.96
CA ARG A 52 -3.99 -6.27 -3.50
C ARG A 52 -4.62 -5.51 -2.34
N VAL A 53 -4.70 -4.20 -2.46
CA VAL A 53 -5.27 -3.30 -1.44
C VAL A 53 -6.15 -2.25 -2.09
N LYS A 54 -7.07 -1.69 -1.32
CA LYS A 54 -7.94 -0.61 -1.78
C LYS A 54 -7.32 0.76 -1.53
N PHE A 55 -7.76 1.77 -2.28
CA PHE A 55 -7.25 3.15 -2.17
C PHE A 55 -7.27 3.68 -0.72
N PHE A 56 -8.34 3.39 0.04
CA PHE A 56 -8.50 3.88 1.41
C PHE A 56 -7.65 3.14 2.45
N GLU A 57 -7.05 2.01 2.07
CA GLU A 57 -6.18 1.23 2.95
C GLU A 57 -4.71 1.68 2.84
N ILE A 58 -4.39 2.52 1.87
CA ILE A 58 -3.05 3.03 1.61
C ILE A 58 -3.00 4.54 1.75
N LYS A 59 -1.83 5.05 2.13
CA LYS A 59 -1.52 6.47 2.16
C LYS A 59 -0.18 6.71 1.51
N LYS A 60 -0.08 7.72 0.65
CA LYS A 60 1.20 8.11 0.02
C LYS A 60 2.17 8.59 1.11
N GLU A 61 3.40 8.09 1.05
CA GLU A 61 4.49 8.62 1.89
C GLU A 61 5.13 9.77 1.09
N GLU A 62 5.01 11.01 1.58
CA GLU A 62 5.70 12.20 1.02
C GLU A 62 7.22 12.07 1.10
#